data_AF-A0A975N212-F1
#
_entry.id   AF-A0A975N212-F1
#
_cell.length_a   1.000
_cell.length_b   1.000
_cell.length_c   1.000
_cell.angle_alpha   90.00
_cell.angle_beta   90.00
_cell.angle_gamma   90.00
#
_symmetry.space_group_name_H-M   'P 1'
#
loop_
_entity.id
_entity.type
_entity.pdbx_description
1 polymer ?
#
loop_
_entity_poly.entity_id
_entity_poly.type
_entity_poly.pdbx_seq_one_letter_code
_entity_poly.pdbx_strand_id
1 'polypeptide(L)' 'MRERVGGDLMTIEDDVHGSLSALPRADTAVTFFDTGRTNTGTCQGAPVPGPA' A
#
# COMPACT_ATOMS: atom_id res chain seq x y z
N MET A 1 -9.21 4.35 10.01
CA MET A 1 -8.45 3.22 10.61
C MET A 1 -7.22 3.69 11.35
N ARG A 2 -6.26 4.38 10.69
CA ARG A 2 -5.05 4.92 11.35
C ARG A 2 -5.33 5.69 12.65
N GLU A 3 -6.24 6.66 12.64
CA GLU A 3 -6.55 7.47 13.83
C GLU A 3 -7.20 6.69 14.99
N ARG A 4 -7.86 5.56 14.71
CA ARG A 4 -8.56 4.76 15.73
C ARG A 4 -7.76 3.57 16.24
N VAL A 5 -6.97 2.94 15.36
CA VAL A 5 -6.18 1.74 15.68
C VAL A 5 -4.72 2.10 15.99
N GLY A 6 -4.23 3.22 15.47
CA GLY A 6 -2.80 3.57 15.48
C GLY A 6 -2.05 2.95 14.29
N GLY A 7 -0.72 3.03 14.34
CA GLY A 7 0.18 2.48 13.33
C GLY A 7 0.47 3.42 12.15
N ASP A 8 1.27 2.90 11.23
CA ASP A 8 1.72 3.62 10.04
C ASP A 8 0.85 3.32 8.82
N LEU A 9 0.82 4.25 7.87
CA LEU A 9 0.05 4.13 6.64
C LEU A 9 0.99 4.13 5.42
N MET A 10 0.96 3.02 4.68
CA MET A 10 1.48 2.94 3.32
C MET A 10 0.34 3.21 2.34
N THR A 11 0.60 3.97 1.29
CA THR A 11 -0.41 4.30 0.26
C THR A 11 -0.08 3.59 -1.05
N ILE A 12 -1.09 2.99 -1.67
CA ILE A 12 -1.04 2.58 -3.08
C ILE A 12 -1.93 3.55 -3.85
N GLU A 13 -1.35 4.24 -4.82
CA GLU A 13 -2.09 5.10 -5.75
C GLU A 13 -2.45 4.28 -6.98
N ASP A 14 -3.70 3.81 -7.03
CA ASP A 14 -4.23 3.06 -8.16
C ASP A 14 -5.76 3.10 -8.26
N ASP A 15 -6.27 2.43 -9.30
CA ASP A 15 -7.71 2.24 -9.58
C ASP A 15 -8.19 0.81 -9.28
N VAL A 16 -7.51 0.07 -8.39
CA VAL A 16 -7.80 -1.35 -8.14
C VAL A 16 -7.93 -1.64 -6.64
N HIS A 17 -9.11 -2.11 -6.24
CA HIS A 17 -9.35 -2.48 -4.85
C HIS A 17 -8.54 -3.74 -4.44
N GLY A 18 -7.63 -3.59 -3.47
CA GLY A 18 -6.87 -4.71 -2.89
C GLY A 18 -5.71 -5.21 -3.77
N SER A 19 -5.06 -4.32 -4.51
CA SER A 19 -4.03 -4.63 -5.50
C SER A 19 -2.65 -5.05 -4.97
N LEU A 20 -2.35 -4.83 -3.68
CA LEU A 20 -0.99 -4.90 -3.14
C LEU A 20 -0.25 -6.20 -3.50
N SER A 21 -0.92 -7.35 -3.42
CA SER A 21 -0.32 -8.67 -3.70
C SER A 21 0.07 -8.90 -5.16
N ALA A 22 -0.46 -8.09 -6.08
CA ALA A 22 -0.15 -8.14 -7.51
C ALA A 22 0.95 -7.13 -7.91
N LEU A 23 1.42 -6.27 -6.99
CA LEU A 23 2.43 -5.26 -7.27
C LEU A 23 3.82 -5.74 -6.82
N PRO A 24 4.91 -5.28 -7.46
CA PRO A 24 6.27 -5.55 -6.97
C PRO A 24 6.50 -5.12 -5.52
N ARG A 25 5.71 -4.16 -5.03
CA ARG A 25 5.71 -3.62 -3.67
C ARG A 25 5.07 -4.53 -2.61
N ALA A 26 4.58 -5.72 -2.99
CA ALA A 26 4.09 -6.73 -2.05
C ALA A 26 5.16 -7.16 -1.01
N ASP A 27 6.43 -7.05 -1.37
CA ASP A 27 7.59 -7.29 -0.51
C ASP A 27 7.57 -6.46 0.78
N THR A 28 6.95 -5.28 0.74
CA THR A 28 6.83 -4.39 1.90
C THR A 28 5.92 -4.99 2.96
N ALA A 29 4.84 -5.68 2.57
CA ALA A 29 3.99 -6.40 3.50
C ALA A 29 4.72 -7.60 4.13
N VAL A 30 5.48 -8.34 3.31
CA VAL A 30 6.31 -9.45 3.80
C VAL A 30 7.35 -8.96 4.80
N THR A 31 8.06 -7.87 4.49
CA THR A 31 9.04 -7.26 5.41
C THR A 31 8.39 -6.83 6.73
N PHE A 32 7.17 -6.27 6.68
CA PHE A 32 6.44 -5.92 7.89
C PHE A 32 6.10 -7.17 8.73
N PHE A 33 5.61 -8.24 8.12
CA PHE A 33 5.29 -9.47 8.84
C PHE A 33 6.53 -10.16 9.41
N ASP A 34 7.64 -10.16 8.68
CA ASP A 34 8.88 -10.82 9.10
C ASP A 34 9.62 -10.04 10.20
N THR A 35 9.63 -8.70 10.12
CA THR A 35 10.51 -7.88 10.97
C THR A 35 9.77 -6.87 11.84
N GLY A 36 8.45 -6.72 11.69
CA GLY A 36 7.66 -5.66 12.34
C GLY A 36 8.00 -4.24 11.87
N ARG A 37 8.80 -4.08 10.81
CA ARG A 37 9.21 -2.75 10.32
C ARG A 37 8.17 -2.22 9.35
N THR A 38 7.68 -1.03 9.63
CA THR A 38 6.69 -0.34 8.80
C THR A 38 7.37 0.47 7.69
N ASN A 39 6.57 0.81 6.67
CA ASN A 39 6.94 1.72 5.60
C ASN A 39 5.75 2.66 5.34
N THR A 40 6.00 3.97 5.30
CA THR A 40 4.97 5.00 5.08
C THR A 40 4.97 5.56 3.66
N GLY A 41 5.72 4.93 2.75
CA GLY A 41 5.86 5.37 1.38
C GLY A 41 4.58 5.22 0.57
N THR A 42 4.55 5.96 -0.55
CA THR A 42 3.55 5.79 -1.59
C THR A 42 4.12 4.91 -2.71
N CYS A 43 3.27 4.05 -3.27
CA CYS A 43 3.60 3.22 -4.43
C CYS A 43 2.58 3.47 -5.54
N GLN A 44 3.05 3.47 -6.79
CA GLN A 44 2.17 3.51 -7.96
C GLN A 44 1.68 2.11 -8.28
N GLY A 45 0.37 1.94 -8.48
CA GLY A 45 -0.24 0.72 -9.00
C GLY A 45 -0.81 0.95 -10.40
N ALA A 46 -1.97 0.37 -10.68
CA ALA A 46 -2.67 0.57 -11.95
C ALA A 46 -3.08 2.05 -12.13
N PRO A 47 -2.88 2.67 -13.31
CA PRO A 47 -3.21 4.08 -13.50
C PRO A 47 -4.68 4.39 -13.23
N VAL A 48 -4.94 5.48 -12.51
CA VAL A 48 -6.29 6.03 -12.37
C VAL A 48 -6.73 6.61 -13.72
N PRO A 49 -7.90 6.21 -14.26
CA PRO A 49 -8.42 6.77 -15.49
C PRO A 49 -8.53 8.30 -15.41
N GLY A 50 -8.16 8.97 -16.49
CA GLY A 50 -8.35 10.41 -16.61
C GLY A 50 -9.84 10.79 -16.60
N PRO A 51 -10.18 12.06 -16.33
CA PRO A 51 -11.55 12.54 -16.42
C PRO A 51 -12.11 12.33 -17.84
N ALA A 52 -13.39 11.96 -17.90
CA ALA A 52 -14.15 11.81 -19.15
C ALA A 52 -14.52 13.16 -19.77
#